data_AF-A0A0A6ZA75-F1
#
_entry.id   AF-A0A0A6ZA75-F1
#
_cell.length_a   1.000
_cell.length_b   1.000
_cell.length_c   1.000
_cell.angle_alpha   90.00
_cell.angle_beta   90.00
_cell.angle_gamma   90.00
#
_symmetry.space_group_name_H-M   'P 1'
#
loop_
_entity.id
_entity.type
_entity.pdbx_description
1 polymer ?
#
loop_
_entity_poly.entity_id
_entity_poly.type
_entity_poly.pdbx_seq_one_letter_code
_entity_poly.pdbx_strand_id
1 'polypeptide(L)'
;MYMTGQEINDKKKEYLELLDREENEQIYQTYLEENTMFIPREFEQNHGIHFSTVFRKLPLSSDYKPDFVYLSKSSDNWNVVLVEIEKPSSKYFKNNSTTFHADFNLALQQMNTWRAWFDDESNRNHFKNNILQGFIEPAHMGRNPFNFKYVLVHGRRSEYENNTQKTALIRGQQRSDFSIISFDSLAENIEKKYKLYVGVKKNSHYELISKEFVDEGIFSWMNIDFLAITQSIYDDAIAKSDSWHHYIIKENGTVKTMDYALPRIKII
;
A
#
# COMPACT_ATOMS: atom_id res chain seq x y z
N MET A 1 -10.84 -2.73 -16.33
CA MET A 1 -12.13 -2.06 -16.63
C MET A 1 -12.31 -0.95 -15.60
N TYR A 2 -12.50 0.29 -16.04
CA TYR A 2 -12.79 1.40 -15.12
C TYR A 2 -14.20 1.22 -14.56
N MET A 3 -14.36 1.44 -13.25
CA MET A 3 -15.68 1.41 -12.61
C MET A 3 -16.58 2.49 -13.22
N THR A 4 -17.84 2.16 -13.44
CA THR A 4 -18.87 3.12 -13.79
C THR A 4 -19.13 4.09 -12.63
N GLY A 5 -19.68 5.27 -12.94
CA GLY A 5 -20.03 6.25 -11.90
C GLY A 5 -21.00 5.69 -10.84
N GLN A 6 -21.89 4.78 -11.23
CA GLN A 6 -22.80 4.11 -10.30
C GLN A 6 -22.04 3.16 -9.37
N GLU A 7 -21.18 2.29 -9.92
CA GLU A 7 -20.36 1.37 -9.12
C GLU A 7 -19.46 2.10 -8.12
N ILE A 8 -18.92 3.26 -8.52
CA ILE A 8 -18.12 4.12 -7.64
C ILE A 8 -18.96 4.61 -6.45
N ASN A 9 -20.17 5.10 -6.71
CA ASN A 9 -21.05 5.60 -5.65
C ASN A 9 -21.51 4.48 -4.71
N ASP A 10 -21.84 3.31 -5.26
CA ASP A 10 -22.23 2.15 -4.48
C ASP A 10 -21.08 1.68 -3.58
N LYS A 11 -19.84 1.65 -4.11
CA LYS A 11 -18.66 1.33 -3.30
C LYS A 11 -18.37 2.35 -2.22
N LYS A 12 -18.50 3.66 -2.49
CA LYS A 12 -18.35 4.69 -1.46
C LYS A 12 -19.39 4.50 -0.35
N LYS A 13 -20.64 4.25 -0.72
CA LYS A 13 -21.72 4.03 0.24
C LYS A 13 -21.46 2.79 1.10
N GLU A 14 -21.15 1.65 0.47
CA GLU A 14 -20.80 0.40 1.14
C GLU A 14 -19.67 0.60 2.15
N TYR A 15 -18.60 1.31 1.75
CA TYR A 15 -17.48 1.61 2.61
C TYR A 15 -17.87 2.50 3.78
N LEU A 16 -18.59 3.61 3.55
CA LEU A 16 -19.02 4.51 4.64
C LEU A 16 -19.94 3.80 5.65
N GLU A 17 -20.85 2.95 5.17
CA GLU A 17 -21.70 2.11 6.04
C GLU A 17 -20.91 1.10 6.85
N LEU A 18 -19.74 0.63 6.38
CA LEU A 18 -18.85 -0.24 7.14
C LEU A 18 -18.21 0.52 8.32
N LEU A 19 -17.85 1.79 8.12
CA LEU A 19 -17.16 2.62 9.13
C LEU A 19 -18.06 2.91 10.35
N ASP A 20 -19.37 2.83 10.18
CA ASP A 20 -20.36 3.06 11.24
C ASP A 20 -20.63 1.82 12.10
N ARG A 21 -20.06 0.65 11.76
CA ARG A 21 -20.35 -0.63 12.44
C ARG A 21 -19.47 -0.93 13.67
N GLU A 22 -18.48 -0.07 13.95
CA GLU A 22 -17.54 -0.23 15.08
C GLU A 22 -16.85 -1.62 15.13
N GLU A 23 -16.54 -2.16 13.96
CA GLU A 23 -15.91 -3.48 13.82
C GLU A 23 -14.47 -3.51 14.36
N ASN A 24 -13.92 -4.72 14.48
CA ASN A 24 -12.50 -4.88 14.77
C ASN A 24 -11.62 -4.45 13.58
N GLU A 25 -10.36 -4.12 13.87
CA GLU A 25 -9.38 -3.61 12.90
C GLU A 25 -9.18 -4.55 11.70
N GLN A 26 -9.19 -5.86 11.94
CA GLN A 26 -8.96 -6.85 10.90
C GLN A 26 -10.08 -6.86 9.84
N ILE A 27 -11.31 -6.44 10.18
CA ILE A 27 -12.38 -6.27 9.19
C ILE A 27 -12.04 -5.14 8.21
N TYR A 28 -11.59 -3.99 8.71
CA TYR A 28 -11.20 -2.87 7.85
C TYR A 28 -9.95 -3.21 7.02
N GLN A 29 -8.96 -3.87 7.62
CA GLN A 29 -7.78 -4.36 6.91
C GLN A 29 -8.17 -5.24 5.72
N THR A 30 -9.00 -6.27 5.97
CA THR A 30 -9.48 -7.18 4.91
C THR A 30 -10.25 -6.42 3.84
N TYR A 31 -11.11 -5.47 4.24
CA TYR A 31 -11.86 -4.65 3.28
C TYR A 31 -10.94 -3.88 2.33
N LEU A 32 -9.90 -3.21 2.87
CA LEU A 32 -8.95 -2.45 2.07
C LEU A 32 -8.10 -3.33 1.16
N GLU A 33 -7.73 -4.54 1.63
CA GLU A 33 -7.02 -5.53 0.81
C GLU A 33 -7.87 -6.01 -0.38
N GLU A 34 -9.17 -6.21 -0.18
CA GLU A 34 -10.08 -6.62 -1.25
C GLU A 34 -10.51 -5.45 -2.17
N ASN A 35 -10.43 -4.22 -1.66
CA ASN A 35 -10.86 -3.00 -2.34
C ASN A 35 -9.71 -1.98 -2.37
N THR A 36 -8.66 -2.29 -3.12
CA THR A 36 -7.38 -1.53 -3.10
C THR A 36 -7.46 -0.07 -3.58
N MET A 37 -8.61 0.35 -4.13
CA MET A 37 -8.91 1.77 -4.40
C MET A 37 -9.11 2.57 -3.11
N PHE A 38 -9.40 1.95 -1.96
CA PHE A 38 -9.47 2.66 -0.68
C PHE A 38 -8.12 2.74 0.03
N ILE A 39 -7.09 2.02 -0.43
CA ILE A 39 -5.73 2.16 0.13
C ILE A 39 -5.23 3.60 -0.12
N PRO A 40 -4.59 4.24 0.88
CA PRO A 40 -4.06 5.60 0.73
C PRO A 40 -3.06 5.73 -0.44
N ARG A 41 -2.89 6.96 -0.96
CA ARG A 41 -1.98 7.29 -2.08
C ARG A 41 -1.02 8.44 -1.76
N GLU A 42 -0.97 8.83 -0.50
CA GLU A 42 -0.10 9.88 0.03
C GLU A 42 1.36 9.55 -0.27
N PHE A 43 2.09 10.50 -0.84
CA PHE A 43 3.49 10.32 -1.26
C PHE A 43 3.70 9.39 -2.47
N GLU A 44 2.64 9.04 -3.20
CA GLU A 44 2.79 8.52 -4.56
C GLU A 44 3.48 9.55 -5.46
N GLN A 45 4.49 9.08 -6.20
CA GLN A 45 5.32 9.83 -7.13
C GLN A 45 4.84 9.61 -8.57
N ASN A 46 5.47 10.31 -9.52
CA ASN A 46 5.05 10.39 -10.91
C ASN A 46 5.11 9.07 -11.70
N HIS A 47 5.85 8.05 -11.24
CA HIS A 47 5.81 6.70 -11.85
C HIS A 47 4.79 5.77 -11.18
N GLY A 48 3.99 6.30 -10.25
CA GLY A 48 3.02 5.56 -9.48
C GLY A 48 3.63 4.63 -8.43
N ILE A 49 2.79 3.79 -7.83
CA ILE A 49 3.19 2.68 -6.99
C ILE A 49 3.90 1.61 -7.83
N HIS A 50 5.14 1.31 -7.42
CA HIS A 50 6.01 0.36 -8.08
C HIS A 50 5.35 -1.01 -8.17
N PHE A 51 5.33 -1.55 -9.39
CA PHE A 51 4.68 -2.83 -9.72
C PHE A 51 3.20 -2.91 -9.35
N SER A 52 2.52 -1.76 -9.20
CA SER A 52 1.14 -1.71 -8.74
C SER A 52 0.92 -2.57 -7.49
N THR A 53 1.92 -2.68 -6.60
CA THR A 53 1.91 -3.64 -5.50
C THR A 53 2.00 -2.93 -4.16
N VAL A 54 1.12 -3.32 -3.25
CA VAL A 54 1.14 -2.94 -1.84
C VAL A 54 1.30 -4.20 -1.00
N PHE A 55 2.27 -4.19 -0.08
CA PHE A 55 2.48 -5.29 0.84
C PHE A 55 1.60 -5.15 2.06
N ARG A 56 0.80 -6.17 2.37
CA ARG A 56 0.11 -6.23 3.66
C ARG A 56 1.06 -6.67 4.75
N LYS A 57 1.01 -6.01 5.91
CA LYS A 57 1.68 -6.44 7.13
C LYS A 57 3.15 -6.84 6.88
N LEU A 58 3.93 -5.98 6.21
CA LEU A 58 5.33 -6.26 5.87
C LEU A 58 6.19 -6.13 7.14
N PRO A 59 6.81 -7.21 7.66
CA PRO A 59 7.60 -7.11 8.88
C PRO A 59 8.88 -6.30 8.63
N LEU A 60 9.09 -5.22 9.38
CA LEU A 60 10.36 -4.49 9.43
C LEU A 60 11.34 -5.17 10.39
N SER A 61 10.80 -5.66 11.51
CA SER A 61 11.49 -6.43 12.56
C SER A 61 10.51 -7.43 13.17
N SER A 62 10.88 -8.10 14.28
CA SER A 62 9.94 -8.94 15.05
C SER A 62 8.75 -8.16 15.60
N ASP A 63 8.95 -6.87 15.88
CA ASP A 63 8.02 -6.07 16.69
C ASP A 63 7.26 -5.04 15.83
N TYR A 64 7.71 -4.78 14.60
CA TYR A 64 7.16 -3.72 13.76
C TYR A 64 6.62 -4.28 12.44
N LYS A 65 5.32 -4.08 12.23
CA LYS A 65 4.59 -4.60 11.09
C LYS A 65 3.51 -3.60 10.63
N PRO A 66 3.86 -2.60 9.81
CA PRO A 66 2.89 -1.66 9.25
C PRO A 66 1.79 -2.41 8.51
N ASP A 67 0.56 -1.93 8.60
CA ASP A 67 -0.59 -2.54 7.91
C ASP A 67 -0.40 -2.64 6.41
N PHE A 68 0.15 -1.58 5.80
CA PHE A 68 0.57 -1.58 4.42
C PHE A 68 1.94 -0.95 4.21
N VAL A 69 2.68 -1.48 3.24
CA VAL A 69 3.89 -0.84 2.72
C VAL A 69 3.85 -0.85 1.21
N TYR A 70 4.10 0.30 0.58
CA TYR A 70 4.30 0.36 -0.86
C TYR A 70 5.49 1.24 -1.21
N LEU A 71 6.07 0.95 -2.36
CA LEU A 71 7.11 1.78 -2.94
C LEU A 71 6.50 2.62 -4.04
N SER A 72 6.83 3.90 -4.06
CA SER A 72 6.61 4.73 -5.24
C SER A 72 7.94 5.29 -5.69
N LYS A 73 8.09 5.53 -6.99
CA LYS A 73 9.37 5.96 -7.55
C LYS A 73 9.24 7.17 -8.45
N SER A 74 10.33 7.92 -8.48
CA SER A 74 10.66 8.86 -9.55
C SER A 74 11.95 8.38 -10.22
N SER A 75 12.57 9.21 -11.07
CA SER A 75 13.81 8.81 -11.74
C SER A 75 15.03 8.75 -10.80
N ASP A 76 15.01 9.49 -9.68
CA ASP A 76 16.18 9.70 -8.82
C ASP A 76 16.01 9.24 -7.37
N ASN A 77 14.79 8.88 -6.94
CA ASN A 77 14.54 8.40 -5.57
C ASN A 77 13.34 7.45 -5.47
N TRP A 78 13.28 6.73 -4.35
CA TRP A 78 12.16 5.91 -3.94
C TRP A 78 11.48 6.53 -2.72
N ASN A 79 10.18 6.70 -2.75
CA ASN A 79 9.39 6.81 -1.54
C ASN A 79 9.04 5.40 -1.04
N VAL A 80 9.46 5.08 0.19
CA VAL A 80 8.99 3.89 0.91
C VAL A 80 7.89 4.35 1.85
N VAL A 81 6.64 4.05 1.51
CA VAL A 81 5.48 4.53 2.25
C VAL A 81 4.97 3.45 3.17
N LEU A 82 5.01 3.73 4.48
CA LEU A 82 4.45 2.91 5.54
C LEU A 82 3.10 3.47 5.95
N VAL A 83 2.09 2.62 5.96
CA VAL A 83 0.72 2.98 6.33
C VAL A 83 0.34 2.20 7.58
N GLU A 84 -0.18 2.91 8.57
CA GLU A 84 -0.91 2.34 9.71
C GLU A 84 -2.38 2.72 9.60
N ILE A 85 -3.26 1.74 9.84
CA ILE A 85 -4.68 1.99 10.01
C ILE A 85 -5.07 1.72 11.46
N GLU A 86 -5.68 2.71 12.08
CA GLU A 86 -6.29 2.56 13.40
C GLU A 86 -7.74 2.08 13.22
N LYS A 87 -8.64 2.39 14.16
CA LYS A 87 -10.07 2.16 13.97
C LYS A 87 -10.78 3.44 13.59
N PRO A 88 -11.90 3.35 12.84
CA PRO A 88 -12.78 4.50 12.64
C PRO A 88 -13.31 5.07 13.98
N SER A 89 -13.47 4.22 15.00
CA SER A 89 -13.89 4.63 16.34
C SER A 89 -12.78 5.25 17.20
N SER A 90 -11.51 5.12 16.82
CA SER A 90 -10.37 5.73 17.54
C SER A 90 -10.53 7.25 17.60
N LYS A 91 -10.28 7.84 18.76
CA LYS A 91 -10.50 9.28 18.99
C LYS A 91 -9.25 10.09 18.73
N TYR A 92 -9.42 11.28 18.15
CA TYR A 92 -8.37 12.29 18.06
C TYR A 92 -8.23 13.06 19.36
N PHE A 93 -9.35 13.43 19.99
CA PHE A 93 -9.41 14.31 21.16
C PHE A 93 -10.17 13.68 22.32
N LYS A 94 -9.86 14.13 23.53
CA LYS A 94 -10.70 13.84 24.70
C LYS A 94 -12.04 14.55 24.56
N ASN A 95 -13.08 13.97 25.15
CA ASN A 95 -14.45 14.50 25.09
C ASN A 95 -14.52 16.00 25.40
N ASN A 96 -15.14 16.77 24.51
CA ASN A 96 -15.30 18.22 24.60
C ASN A 96 -13.99 18.99 24.88
N SER A 97 -12.86 18.50 24.38
CA SER A 97 -11.53 19.08 24.58
C SER A 97 -10.76 19.25 23.27
N THR A 98 -9.68 20.02 23.34
CA THR A 98 -8.62 20.12 22.32
C THR A 98 -7.38 19.30 22.71
N THR A 99 -7.40 18.62 23.85
CA THR A 99 -6.34 17.70 24.27
C THR A 99 -6.46 16.40 23.51
N PHE A 100 -5.36 15.91 22.93
CA PHE A 100 -5.35 14.65 22.21
C PHE A 100 -5.72 13.45 23.10
N HIS A 101 -6.47 12.53 22.51
CA HIS A 101 -6.83 11.26 23.15
C HIS A 101 -5.62 10.31 23.22
N ALA A 102 -5.69 9.29 24.07
CA ALA A 102 -4.63 8.29 24.20
C ALA A 102 -4.41 7.53 22.89
N ASP A 103 -5.48 7.14 22.19
CA ASP A 103 -5.39 6.43 20.89
C ASP A 103 -4.53 7.20 19.89
N PHE A 104 -4.80 8.50 19.71
CA PHE A 104 -4.06 9.31 18.77
C PHE A 104 -2.59 9.52 19.20
N ASN A 105 -2.33 9.68 20.50
CA ASN A 105 -0.95 9.76 21.00
C ASN A 105 -0.18 8.45 20.77
N LEU A 106 -0.81 7.29 20.96
CA LEU A 106 -0.21 5.98 20.68
C LEU A 106 0.09 5.82 19.18
N ALA A 107 -0.85 6.18 18.31
CA ALA A 107 -0.64 6.17 16.86
C ALA A 107 0.52 7.09 16.43
N LEU A 108 0.61 8.30 16.98
CA LEU A 108 1.75 9.21 16.74
C LEU A 108 3.07 8.62 17.24
N GLN A 109 3.06 7.94 18.40
CA GLN A 109 4.23 7.26 18.93
C GLN A 109 4.67 6.12 18.01
N GLN A 110 3.73 5.35 17.44
CA GLN A 110 4.02 4.28 16.48
C GLN A 110 4.80 4.81 15.27
N MET A 111 4.39 5.98 14.72
CA MET A 111 5.11 6.61 13.60
C MET A 111 6.55 6.99 13.99
N ASN A 112 6.74 7.49 15.21
CA ASN A 112 8.07 7.85 15.71
C ASN A 112 8.94 6.61 15.96
N THR A 113 8.36 5.50 16.39
CA THR A 113 9.06 4.23 16.56
C THR A 113 9.64 3.73 15.23
N TRP A 114 8.86 3.79 14.14
CA TRP A 114 9.37 3.43 12.81
C TRP A 114 10.44 4.39 12.31
N ARG A 115 10.29 5.70 12.54
CA ARG A 115 11.35 6.66 12.24
C ARG A 115 12.65 6.33 12.96
N ALA A 116 12.57 6.08 14.26
CA ALA A 116 13.73 5.70 15.05
C ALA A 116 14.38 4.41 14.52
N TRP A 117 13.57 3.44 14.09
CA TRP A 117 14.08 2.21 13.48
C TRP A 117 14.86 2.47 12.19
N PHE A 118 14.34 3.33 11.30
CA PHE A 118 14.99 3.69 10.04
C PHE A 118 16.11 4.74 10.17
N ASP A 119 16.29 5.37 11.34
CA ASP A 119 17.42 6.25 11.60
C ASP A 119 18.75 5.48 11.66
N ASP A 120 18.68 4.20 12.05
CA ASP A 120 19.79 3.26 12.00
C ASP A 120 20.09 2.81 10.55
N GLU A 121 21.32 3.01 10.09
CA GLU A 121 21.77 2.63 8.75
C GLU A 121 21.73 1.12 8.50
N SER A 122 22.03 0.31 9.50
CA SER A 122 21.99 -1.15 9.39
C SER A 122 20.57 -1.65 9.13
N ASN A 123 19.57 -1.03 9.76
CA ASN A 123 18.15 -1.33 9.53
C ASN A 123 17.71 -0.93 8.12
N ARG A 124 18.13 0.26 7.64
CA ARG A 124 17.86 0.67 6.24
C ARG A 124 18.46 -0.30 5.24
N ASN A 125 19.71 -0.71 5.47
CA ASN A 125 20.42 -1.67 4.61
C ASN A 125 19.75 -3.04 4.65
N HIS A 126 19.32 -3.50 5.83
CA HIS A 126 18.58 -4.75 5.97
C HIS A 126 17.24 -4.69 5.23
N PHE A 127 16.48 -3.61 5.40
CA PHE A 127 15.22 -3.41 4.71
C PHE A 127 15.38 -3.46 3.18
N LYS A 128 16.37 -2.74 2.67
CA LYS A 128 16.65 -2.69 1.23
C LYS A 128 17.15 -4.02 0.66
N ASN A 129 18.15 -4.62 1.31
CA ASN A 129 18.90 -5.74 0.73
C ASN A 129 18.30 -7.10 1.06
N ASN A 130 17.52 -7.22 2.15
CA ASN A 130 16.92 -8.47 2.59
C ASN A 130 15.41 -8.46 2.48
N ILE A 131 14.74 -7.47 3.06
CA ILE A 131 13.26 -7.42 3.06
C ILE A 131 12.74 -7.15 1.63
N LEU A 132 13.39 -6.26 0.88
CA LEU A 132 13.01 -5.91 -0.49
C LEU A 132 13.88 -6.57 -1.57
N GLN A 133 14.59 -7.65 -1.23
CA GLN A 133 15.43 -8.39 -2.16
C GLN A 133 14.64 -8.79 -3.41
N GLY A 134 15.18 -8.48 -4.60
CA GLY A 134 14.58 -8.82 -5.89
C GLY A 134 13.36 -7.97 -6.28
N PHE A 135 12.88 -7.08 -5.42
CA PHE A 135 11.73 -6.22 -5.69
C PHE A 135 12.12 -4.85 -6.25
N ILE A 136 13.35 -4.39 -5.97
CA ILE A 136 13.86 -3.09 -6.42
C ILE A 136 14.34 -3.18 -7.87
N GLU A 137 13.48 -2.75 -8.79
CA GLU A 137 13.74 -2.77 -10.23
C GLU A 137 13.28 -1.47 -10.91
N PRO A 138 13.91 -1.08 -12.03
CA PRO A 138 15.04 -1.71 -12.69
C PRO A 138 16.35 -1.58 -11.87
N ALA A 139 17.27 -2.55 -12.00
CA ALA A 139 18.51 -2.64 -11.22
C ALA A 139 19.34 -1.34 -11.13
N HIS A 140 19.35 -0.49 -12.17
CA HIS A 140 20.07 0.79 -12.14
C HIS A 140 19.51 1.78 -11.10
N MET A 141 18.22 1.68 -10.75
CA MET A 141 17.58 2.45 -9.68
C MET A 141 17.88 1.86 -8.29
N GLY A 142 18.56 0.72 -8.21
CA GLY A 142 18.94 0.10 -6.94
C GLY A 142 19.87 0.96 -6.08
N ARG A 143 20.53 1.98 -6.64
CA ARG A 143 21.35 2.94 -5.88
C ARG A 143 20.60 4.16 -5.41
N ASN A 144 19.39 4.39 -5.91
CA ASN A 144 18.60 5.56 -5.55
C ASN A 144 18.29 5.55 -4.04
N PRO A 145 18.27 6.73 -3.39
CA PRO A 145 17.93 6.87 -1.98
C PRO A 145 16.49 6.43 -1.71
N PHE A 146 16.29 5.90 -0.50
CA PHE A 146 14.97 5.59 0.04
C PHE A 146 14.55 6.70 0.99
N ASN A 147 13.46 7.37 0.65
CA ASN A 147 12.79 8.37 1.46
C ASN A 147 11.64 7.67 2.19
N PHE A 148 11.81 7.44 3.49
CA PHE A 148 10.75 6.83 4.30
C PHE A 148 9.64 7.85 4.55
N LYS A 149 8.41 7.43 4.29
CA LYS A 149 7.19 8.21 4.40
C LYS A 149 6.18 7.46 5.25
N TYR A 150 5.36 8.19 5.98
CA TYR A 150 4.45 7.64 6.97
C TYR A 150 3.04 8.16 6.71
N VAL A 151 2.05 7.26 6.75
CA VAL A 151 0.64 7.61 6.61
C VAL A 151 -0.10 6.98 7.77
N LEU A 152 -0.77 7.82 8.55
CA LEU A 152 -1.68 7.37 9.60
C LEU A 152 -3.12 7.58 9.15
N VAL A 153 -3.89 6.51 9.07
CA VAL A 153 -5.34 6.55 8.89
C VAL A 153 -6.01 6.39 10.26
N HIS A 154 -6.64 7.44 10.76
CA HIS A 154 -7.16 7.49 12.14
C HIS A 154 -8.57 8.03 12.22
N GLY A 155 -9.45 7.41 12.99
CA GLY A 155 -10.74 7.99 13.38
C GLY A 155 -11.66 8.45 12.23
N ARG A 156 -12.74 9.15 12.60
CA ARG A 156 -13.66 9.82 11.66
C ARG A 156 -13.37 11.31 11.56
N ARG A 157 -13.57 11.87 10.36
CA ARG A 157 -13.46 13.31 10.08
C ARG A 157 -14.47 14.13 10.89
N SER A 158 -15.62 13.54 11.24
CA SER A 158 -16.69 14.17 12.01
C SER A 158 -16.27 14.71 13.39
N GLU A 159 -15.14 14.23 13.95
CA GLU A 159 -14.65 14.70 15.24
C GLU A 159 -14.02 16.11 15.21
N TYR A 160 -13.55 16.53 14.03
CA TYR A 160 -12.83 17.80 13.84
C TYR A 160 -13.31 18.65 12.66
N GLU A 161 -14.08 18.10 11.72
CA GLU A 161 -14.68 18.91 10.65
C GLU A 161 -15.55 20.01 11.25
N ASN A 162 -15.48 21.20 10.66
CA ASN A 162 -16.11 22.42 11.17
C ASN A 162 -15.52 22.98 12.49
N ASN A 163 -14.43 22.40 13.02
CA ASN A 163 -13.67 23.00 14.11
C ASN A 163 -12.25 23.37 13.67
N THR A 164 -12.04 24.66 13.40
CA THR A 164 -10.77 25.20 12.89
C THR A 164 -9.59 24.93 13.83
N GLN A 165 -9.80 24.99 15.15
CA GLN A 165 -8.73 24.75 16.13
C GLN A 165 -8.31 23.27 16.16
N LYS A 166 -9.28 22.35 16.23
CA LYS A 166 -9.01 20.90 16.18
C LYS A 166 -8.32 20.51 14.86
N THR A 167 -8.82 21.04 13.75
CA THR A 167 -8.22 20.83 12.43
C THR A 167 -6.76 21.32 12.40
N ALA A 168 -6.49 22.51 12.93
CA ALA A 168 -5.14 23.07 13.00
C ALA A 168 -4.20 22.25 13.90
N LEU A 169 -4.70 21.69 15.01
CA LEU A 169 -3.92 20.84 15.91
C LEU A 169 -3.50 19.53 15.24
N ILE A 170 -4.40 18.85 14.53
CA ILE A 170 -4.08 17.64 13.75
C ILE A 170 -3.06 17.98 12.66
N ARG A 171 -3.32 19.05 11.89
CA ARG A 171 -2.38 19.52 10.84
C ARG A 171 -1.00 19.85 11.42
N GLY A 172 -0.94 20.39 12.64
CA GLY A 172 0.32 20.68 13.33
C GLY A 172 1.16 19.45 13.68
N GLN A 173 0.59 18.23 13.62
CA GLN A 173 1.34 16.98 13.79
C GLN A 173 1.91 16.44 12.46
N GLN A 174 1.40 16.91 11.32
CA GLN A 174 1.88 16.47 10.00
C GLN A 174 3.27 17.04 9.70
N ARG A 175 4.00 16.34 8.83
CA ARG A 175 5.35 16.72 8.38
C ARG A 175 5.48 16.46 6.88
N SER A 176 6.59 16.89 6.26
CA SER A 176 6.87 16.60 4.85
C SER A 176 7.07 15.10 4.54
N ASP A 177 7.26 14.28 5.57
CA ASP A 177 7.36 12.82 5.50
C ASP A 177 6.18 12.11 6.15
N PHE A 178 5.19 12.83 6.71
CA PHE A 178 4.10 12.22 7.47
C PHE A 178 2.74 12.87 7.24
N SER A 179 1.82 12.05 6.77
CA SER A 179 0.43 12.43 6.53
C SER A 179 -0.50 11.77 7.55
N ILE A 180 -1.50 12.53 8.00
CA ILE A 180 -2.57 12.05 8.87
C ILE A 180 -3.87 12.28 8.12
N ILE A 181 -4.63 11.21 7.90
CA ILE A 181 -5.91 11.24 7.21
C ILE A 181 -6.95 10.49 8.03
N SER A 182 -8.22 10.81 7.81
CA SER A 182 -9.33 10.05 8.41
C SER A 182 -9.71 8.86 7.55
N PHE A 183 -10.45 7.91 8.13
CA PHE A 183 -11.09 6.86 7.34
C PHE A 183 -12.02 7.41 6.25
N ASP A 184 -12.73 8.51 6.50
CA ASP A 184 -13.56 9.19 5.48
C ASP A 184 -12.75 9.61 4.25
N SER A 185 -11.50 10.04 4.46
CA SER A 185 -10.63 10.54 3.39
C SER A 185 -10.27 9.44 2.39
N LEU A 186 -10.33 8.16 2.79
CA LEU A 186 -10.07 7.03 1.91
C LEU A 186 -11.14 6.87 0.82
N ALA A 187 -12.37 7.34 1.09
CA ALA A 187 -13.48 7.32 0.14
C ALA A 187 -13.40 8.45 -0.91
N GLU A 188 -12.45 9.38 -0.77
CA GLU A 188 -12.28 10.50 -1.68
C GLU A 188 -11.49 10.08 -2.93
N ASN A 189 -11.95 10.55 -4.09
CA ASN A 189 -11.31 10.31 -5.40
C ASN A 189 -11.01 8.83 -5.74
N ILE A 190 -11.76 7.85 -5.21
CA ILE A 190 -11.49 6.42 -5.50
C ILE A 190 -11.54 6.09 -7.00
N GLU A 191 -12.30 6.87 -7.77
CA GLU A 191 -12.41 6.72 -9.22
C GLU A 191 -11.09 7.00 -9.98
N LYS A 192 -10.14 7.71 -9.35
CA LYS A 192 -8.83 8.00 -9.92
C LYS A 192 -7.76 7.00 -9.48
N LYS A 193 -8.07 6.13 -8.51
CA LYS A 193 -7.11 5.18 -7.95
C LYS A 193 -7.19 3.86 -8.70
N TYR A 194 -6.10 3.52 -9.38
CA TYR A 194 -5.97 2.25 -10.07
C TYR A 194 -5.84 1.09 -9.07
N LYS A 195 -6.20 -0.12 -9.52
CA LYS A 195 -6.12 -1.35 -8.73
C LYS A 195 -4.65 -1.69 -8.41
N LEU A 196 -4.44 -2.28 -7.25
CA LEU A 196 -3.14 -2.81 -6.85
C LEU A 196 -3.22 -4.31 -6.61
N TYR A 197 -2.08 -4.98 -6.77
CA TYR A 197 -1.81 -6.26 -6.14
C TYR A 197 -1.58 -6.06 -4.63
N VAL A 198 -2.21 -6.91 -3.83
CA VAL A 198 -1.83 -7.15 -2.43
C VAL A 198 -0.77 -8.25 -2.38
N GLY A 199 0.40 -7.90 -1.88
CA GLY A 199 1.54 -8.80 -1.71
C GLY A 199 1.77 -9.22 -0.25
N VAL A 200 2.32 -10.41 -0.07
CA VAL A 200 2.83 -10.92 1.22
C VAL A 200 4.29 -11.29 1.05
N LYS A 201 5.17 -10.75 1.89
CA LYS A 201 6.57 -11.19 1.95
C LYS A 201 6.67 -12.52 2.71
N LYS A 202 7.26 -13.52 2.08
CA LYS A 202 7.77 -14.74 2.73
C LYS A 202 9.29 -14.67 2.82
N ASN A 203 9.94 -15.61 3.51
CA ASN A 203 11.39 -15.59 3.66
C ASN A 203 12.12 -15.57 2.31
N SER A 204 11.72 -16.44 1.37
CA SER A 204 12.41 -16.62 0.08
C SER A 204 11.72 -15.97 -1.12
N HIS A 205 10.48 -15.52 -1.01
CA HIS A 205 9.69 -15.04 -2.16
C HIS A 205 8.58 -14.09 -1.70
N TYR A 206 7.81 -13.57 -2.65
CA TYR A 206 6.63 -12.76 -2.46
C TYR A 206 5.42 -13.48 -3.05
N GLU A 207 4.32 -13.43 -2.33
CA GLU A 207 3.04 -14.01 -2.75
C GLU A 207 2.09 -12.88 -3.11
N LEU A 208 1.63 -12.82 -4.36
CA LEU A 208 0.52 -11.94 -4.74
C LEU A 208 -0.78 -12.67 -4.45
N ILE A 209 -1.57 -12.13 -3.51
CA ILE A 209 -2.76 -12.78 -2.96
C ILE A 209 -4.07 -12.14 -3.43
N SER A 210 -4.00 -11.30 -4.47
CA SER A 210 -5.17 -10.63 -5.03
C SER A 210 -6.09 -11.63 -5.75
N LYS A 211 -7.32 -11.20 -6.06
CA LYS A 211 -8.28 -11.99 -6.83
C LYS A 211 -8.20 -11.75 -8.34
N GLU A 212 -7.59 -10.65 -8.75
CA GLU A 212 -7.53 -10.22 -10.14
C GLU A 212 -6.09 -9.93 -10.59
N PHE A 213 -5.84 -10.20 -11.87
CA PHE A 213 -4.70 -9.70 -12.62
C PHE A 213 -4.85 -8.20 -12.88
N VAL A 214 -3.83 -7.43 -12.45
CA VAL A 214 -3.75 -5.98 -12.54
C VAL A 214 -2.94 -5.56 -13.76
N ASP A 215 -1.66 -5.92 -13.82
CA ASP A 215 -0.75 -5.58 -14.93
C ASP A 215 0.43 -6.55 -15.07
N GLU A 216 1.19 -6.41 -16.17
CA GLU A 216 2.36 -7.24 -16.49
C GLU A 216 3.67 -6.76 -15.82
N GLY A 217 3.63 -5.64 -15.09
CA GLY A 217 4.81 -4.90 -14.65
C GLY A 217 5.72 -5.73 -13.76
N ILE A 218 5.17 -6.33 -12.70
CA ILE A 218 5.96 -7.16 -11.79
C ILE A 218 6.57 -8.38 -12.48
N PHE A 219 5.80 -9.03 -13.36
CA PHE A 219 6.22 -10.22 -14.12
C PHE A 219 7.29 -9.93 -15.16
N SER A 220 7.38 -8.67 -15.62
CA SER A 220 8.34 -8.25 -16.67
C SER A 220 9.75 -8.05 -16.14
N TRP A 221 9.87 -7.66 -14.87
CA TRP A 221 11.13 -7.17 -14.31
C TRP A 221 11.66 -8.07 -13.20
N MET A 222 10.78 -8.64 -12.38
CA MET A 222 11.19 -9.43 -11.25
C MET A 222 11.54 -10.87 -11.66
N ASN A 223 12.56 -11.45 -11.04
CA ASN A 223 12.81 -12.88 -11.22
C ASN A 223 11.62 -13.67 -10.66
N ILE A 224 10.99 -14.49 -11.52
CA ILE A 224 9.85 -15.34 -11.21
C ILE A 224 10.10 -16.33 -10.07
N ASP A 225 11.36 -16.70 -9.79
CA ASP A 225 11.72 -17.55 -8.65
C ASP A 225 11.40 -16.89 -7.30
N PHE A 226 11.33 -15.55 -7.28
CA PHE A 226 10.92 -14.78 -6.11
C PHE A 226 9.42 -14.50 -6.07
N LEU A 227 8.62 -15.03 -7.01
CA LEU A 227 7.20 -14.73 -7.10
C LEU A 227 6.33 -15.98 -7.04
N ALA A 228 5.23 -15.87 -6.33
CA ALA A 228 4.12 -16.78 -6.38
C ALA A 228 2.81 -16.01 -6.49
N ILE A 229 1.81 -16.61 -7.12
CA ILE A 229 0.49 -16.00 -7.34
C ILE A 229 -0.61 -16.98 -6.96
N THR A 230 -1.77 -16.47 -6.56
CA THR A 230 -2.97 -17.28 -6.37
C THR A 230 -3.47 -17.85 -7.70
N GLN A 231 -4.22 -18.95 -7.62
CA GLN A 231 -4.94 -19.49 -8.78
C GLN A 231 -5.86 -18.43 -9.44
N SER A 232 -6.48 -17.55 -8.65
CA SER A 232 -7.35 -16.49 -9.18
C SER A 232 -6.61 -15.48 -10.07
N ILE A 233 -5.39 -15.06 -9.69
CA ILE A 233 -4.58 -14.19 -10.55
C ILE A 233 -4.19 -14.93 -11.83
N TYR A 234 -3.82 -16.21 -11.73
CA TYR A 234 -3.46 -17.03 -12.88
C TYR A 234 -4.62 -17.12 -13.89
N ASP A 235 -5.81 -17.51 -13.42
CA ASP A 235 -6.98 -17.68 -14.27
C ASP A 235 -7.42 -16.37 -14.92
N ASP A 236 -7.45 -15.28 -14.14
CA ASP A 236 -7.83 -13.96 -14.64
C ASP A 236 -6.77 -13.38 -15.60
N ALA A 237 -5.48 -13.67 -15.39
CA ALA A 237 -4.43 -13.29 -16.34
C ALA A 237 -4.63 -14.00 -17.69
N ILE A 238 -4.90 -15.31 -17.69
CA ILE A 238 -5.16 -16.09 -18.91
C ILE A 238 -6.40 -15.59 -19.64
N ALA A 239 -7.48 -15.31 -18.90
CA ALA A 239 -8.71 -14.74 -19.45
C ALA A 239 -8.49 -13.36 -20.11
N LYS A 240 -7.44 -12.64 -19.69
CA LYS A 240 -7.01 -11.34 -20.23
C LYS A 240 -5.79 -11.43 -21.15
N SER A 241 -5.50 -12.60 -21.72
CA SER A 241 -4.31 -12.80 -22.56
C SER A 241 -4.21 -11.88 -23.78
N ASP A 242 -5.35 -11.41 -24.30
CA ASP A 242 -5.40 -10.42 -25.37
C ASP A 242 -4.87 -9.03 -24.96
N SER A 243 -4.86 -8.70 -23.65
CA SER A 243 -4.33 -7.42 -23.16
C SER A 243 -2.83 -7.46 -22.89
N TRP A 244 -2.15 -8.60 -23.06
CA TRP A 244 -0.71 -8.70 -22.81
C TRP A 244 0.10 -8.06 -23.93
N HIS A 245 0.93 -7.08 -23.55
CA HIS A 245 1.74 -6.27 -24.45
C HIS A 245 3.18 -6.06 -23.96
N HIS A 246 3.58 -6.62 -22.81
CA HIS A 246 4.97 -6.60 -22.37
C HIS A 246 5.77 -7.73 -23.02
N TYR A 247 7.04 -7.44 -23.34
CA TYR A 247 7.95 -8.39 -23.97
C TYR A 247 9.28 -8.43 -23.21
N ILE A 248 9.88 -9.62 -23.13
CA ILE A 248 11.23 -9.82 -22.62
C ILE A 248 12.13 -10.33 -23.75
N ILE A 249 13.40 -9.89 -23.73
CA ILE A 249 14.41 -10.33 -24.69
C ILE A 249 15.03 -11.64 -24.21
N LYS A 250 15.10 -12.63 -25.09
CA LYS A 250 15.78 -13.91 -24.91
C LYS A 250 16.75 -14.14 -26.08
N GLU A 251 17.61 -15.15 -25.94
CA GLU A 251 18.65 -15.48 -26.94
C GLU A 251 18.07 -15.66 -28.35
N ASN A 252 16.84 -16.18 -28.47
CA ASN A 252 16.17 -16.47 -29.73
C ASN A 252 15.11 -15.42 -30.15
N GLY A 253 15.14 -14.22 -29.56
CA GLY A 253 14.22 -13.13 -29.88
C GLY A 253 13.37 -12.65 -28.69
N THR A 254 12.30 -11.93 -28.98
CA THR A 254 11.38 -11.41 -27.97
C THR A 254 10.20 -12.36 -27.74
N VAL A 255 9.87 -12.63 -26.48
CA VAL A 255 8.68 -13.39 -26.09
C VAL A 255 7.79 -12.49 -25.22
N LYS A 256 6.46 -12.66 -25.30
CA LYS A 256 5.57 -11.96 -24.37
C LYS A 256 5.92 -12.35 -22.93
N THR A 257 5.92 -11.38 -22.04
CA THR A 257 6.27 -11.58 -20.63
C THR A 257 5.44 -12.70 -20.02
N MET A 258 4.12 -12.65 -20.19
CA MET A 258 3.19 -13.57 -19.53
C MET A 258 3.25 -14.98 -20.11
N ASP A 259 3.48 -15.14 -21.42
CA ASP A 259 3.73 -16.45 -22.06
C ASP A 259 4.97 -17.14 -21.47
N TYR A 260 5.96 -16.36 -21.05
CA TYR A 260 7.14 -16.87 -20.37
C TYR A 260 6.91 -17.11 -18.88
N ALA A 261 6.29 -16.15 -18.18
CA ALA A 261 6.18 -16.16 -16.72
C ALA A 261 5.15 -17.17 -16.21
N LEU A 262 3.93 -17.18 -16.74
CA LEU A 262 2.82 -17.97 -16.18
C LEU A 262 3.09 -19.48 -16.13
N PRO A 263 3.69 -20.13 -17.14
CA PRO A 263 3.97 -21.57 -17.08
C PRO A 263 5.03 -21.96 -16.04
N ARG A 264 5.77 -20.98 -15.48
CA ARG A 264 6.92 -21.20 -14.60
C ARG A 264 6.71 -20.64 -13.20
N ILE A 265 5.74 -19.74 -13.02
CA ILE A 265 5.48 -19.12 -11.74
C ILE A 265 4.85 -20.12 -10.78
N LYS A 266 5.20 -20.02 -9.50
CA LYS A 266 4.59 -20.85 -8.46
C LYS A 266 3.14 -20.41 -8.22
N ILE A 267 2.23 -21.37 -8.19
CA ILE A 267 0.83 -21.15 -7.80
C ILE A 267 0.66 -21.56 -6.32
N ILE A 268 -0.09 -20.76 -5.56
CA ILE A 268 -0.41 -20.99 -4.14
C ILE A 268 -1.91 -21.10 -3.89
#